data_AF-A0A9E0KWV5-F1
#
_entry.id   AF-A0A9E0KWV5-F1
#
_cell.length_a   1.000
_cell.length_b   1.000
_cell.length_c   1.000
_cell.angle_alpha   90.00
_cell.angle_beta   90.00
_cell.angle_gamma   90.00
#
_symmetry.space_group_name_H-M   'P 1'
#
loop_
_entity.id
_entity.type
_entity.pdbx_description
1 polymer ?
#
loop_
_entity_poly.entity_id
_entity_poly.type
_entity_poly.pdbx_seq_one_letter_code
_entity_poly.pdbx_strand_id
1 'polypeptide(L)'
;MKKTARSLRIQRRSKRHKPQSALNLTSLMDIFTILVFFLLINSENPAKLPPTDTLQLPQSLAEKTPKQNLVVMLTKADVLVQGMKVASIAEVLAQESPLIPTLATELAYRSAKIAPEINAEGIPEREVTILADKDISYKALRKVMATLSANDYSKISFGVIKVGSKK
;
A
#
# COMPACT_ATOMS: atom_id res chain seq x y z
N MET A 1 -0.62 -50.17 81.40
CA MET A 1 -1.75 -49.21 81.51
C MET A 1 -2.68 -49.34 80.30
N LYS A 2 -3.96 -49.67 80.49
CA LYS A 2 -4.94 -49.84 79.40
C LYS A 2 -5.41 -48.46 78.91
N LYS A 3 -5.29 -48.19 77.61
CA LYS A 3 -5.75 -46.92 77.00
C LYS A 3 -7.27 -46.84 77.08
N THR A 4 -7.80 -45.77 77.67
CA THR A 4 -9.25 -45.56 77.83
C THR A 4 -9.93 -45.32 76.47
N ALA A 5 -11.20 -45.73 76.32
CA ALA A 5 -11.95 -45.58 75.05
C ALA A 5 -12.01 -44.12 74.56
N ARG A 6 -12.01 -43.16 75.49
CA ARG A 6 -11.92 -41.72 75.20
C ARG A 6 -10.59 -41.35 74.56
N SER A 7 -9.47 -41.87 75.06
CA SER A 7 -8.14 -41.64 74.49
C SER A 7 -8.03 -42.18 73.05
N LEU A 8 -8.65 -43.34 72.78
CA LEU A 8 -8.70 -43.92 71.43
C LEU A 8 -9.55 -43.08 70.47
N ARG A 9 -10.68 -42.51 70.94
CA ARG A 9 -11.51 -41.59 70.12
C ARG A 9 -10.76 -40.29 69.79
N ILE A 10 -10.06 -39.71 70.76
CA ILE A 10 -9.26 -38.49 70.56
C ILE A 10 -8.12 -38.77 69.56
N GLN A 11 -7.43 -39.90 69.69
CA GLN A 11 -6.38 -40.29 68.72
C GLN A 11 -6.93 -40.47 67.30
N ARG A 12 -8.10 -41.10 67.13
CA ARG A 12 -8.73 -41.26 65.81
C ARG A 12 -9.11 -39.92 65.19
N ARG A 13 -9.63 -38.97 65.98
CA ARG A 13 -9.98 -37.62 65.50
C ARG A 13 -8.74 -36.83 65.07
N SER A 14 -7.67 -36.88 65.87
CA SER A 14 -6.40 -36.21 65.57
C SER A 14 -5.73 -36.77 64.30
N LYS A 15 -5.80 -38.09 64.07
CA LYS A 15 -5.26 -38.71 62.85
C LYS A 15 -6.02 -38.29 61.58
N ARG A 16 -7.31 -37.95 61.70
CA ARG A 16 -8.17 -37.47 60.61
C ARG A 16 -7.99 -35.98 60.31
N HIS A 17 -7.67 -35.18 61.33
CA HIS A 17 -7.30 -33.77 61.22
C HIS A 17 -5.77 -33.59 61.17
N LYS A 18 -5.07 -34.45 60.42
CA LYS A 18 -3.71 -34.10 60.01
C LYS A 18 -3.86 -32.98 58.99
N PRO A 19 -3.28 -31.79 59.20
CA PRO A 19 -3.31 -30.75 58.18
C PRO A 19 -2.74 -31.35 56.89
N GLN A 20 -3.54 -31.31 55.84
CA GLN A 20 -3.15 -31.71 54.50
C GLN A 20 -1.84 -30.98 54.19
N SER A 21 -0.82 -31.76 53.78
CA SER A 21 0.58 -31.35 53.64
C SER A 21 0.71 -29.89 53.23
N ALA A 22 1.28 -29.06 54.11
CA ALA A 22 1.76 -27.75 53.72
C ALA A 22 2.62 -27.94 52.48
N LEU A 23 2.31 -27.22 51.39
CA LEU A 23 3.11 -27.29 50.18
C LEU A 23 4.56 -26.98 50.57
N ASN A 24 5.49 -27.86 50.18
CA ASN A 24 6.92 -27.62 50.42
C ASN A 24 7.34 -26.41 49.58
N LEU A 25 7.39 -25.24 50.22
CA LEU A 25 7.77 -23.98 49.57
C LEU A 25 9.15 -24.09 48.91
N THR A 26 10.04 -24.91 49.48
CA THR A 26 11.34 -25.27 48.91
C THR A 26 11.20 -25.97 47.56
N SER A 27 10.36 -27.01 47.47
CA SER A 27 10.08 -27.73 46.22
C SER A 27 9.38 -26.84 45.19
N LEU A 28 8.51 -25.93 45.63
CA LEU A 28 7.81 -25.00 44.73
C LEU A 28 8.76 -23.97 44.12
N MET A 29 9.66 -23.40 44.94
CA MET A 29 10.70 -22.49 44.47
C MET A 29 11.60 -23.15 43.44
N ASP A 30 11.97 -24.41 43.66
CA ASP A 30 12.86 -25.17 42.78
C ASP A 30 12.24 -25.48 41.40
N ILE A 31 10.94 -25.77 41.34
CA ILE A 31 10.24 -25.93 40.06
C ILE A 31 10.12 -24.60 39.33
N PHE A 32 9.84 -23.51 40.04
CA PHE A 32 9.74 -22.18 39.43
C PHE A 32 11.09 -21.70 38.87
N THR A 33 12.18 -21.93 39.59
CA THR A 33 13.52 -21.55 39.11
C THR A 33 13.93 -22.34 37.87
N ILE A 34 13.65 -23.65 37.82
CA ILE A 34 13.90 -24.48 36.61
C ILE A 34 13.12 -23.94 35.41
N LEU A 35 11.84 -23.58 35.57
CA LEU A 35 11.03 -23.03 34.48
C LEU A 35 11.54 -21.66 34.00
N VAL A 36 11.95 -20.79 34.92
CA VAL A 36 12.52 -19.48 34.56
C VAL A 36 13.85 -19.64 33.83
N PHE A 37 14.74 -20.51 34.29
CA PHE A 37 15.98 -20.81 33.57
C PHE A 37 15.71 -21.44 32.20
N PHE A 38 14.77 -22.37 32.12
CA PHE A 38 14.35 -22.97 30.85
C PHE A 38 13.81 -21.92 29.88
N LEU A 39 12.93 -21.04 30.34
CA LEU A 39 12.40 -19.93 29.54
C LEU A 39 13.51 -18.97 29.14
N LEU A 40 14.44 -18.63 30.04
CA LEU A 40 15.55 -17.75 29.75
C LEU A 40 16.44 -18.33 28.64
N ILE A 41 16.83 -19.60 28.76
CA ILE A 41 17.63 -20.33 27.75
C ILE A 41 16.89 -20.44 26.40
N ASN A 42 15.58 -20.71 26.41
CA ASN A 42 14.80 -20.87 25.18
C ASN A 42 14.32 -19.55 24.57
N SER A 43 14.30 -18.45 25.34
CA SER A 43 13.93 -17.11 24.88
C SER A 43 15.04 -16.42 24.08
N GLU A 44 16.26 -16.96 24.10
CA GLU A 44 17.40 -16.45 23.31
C GLU A 44 17.37 -16.82 21.82
N ASN A 45 16.26 -17.33 21.29
CA ASN A 45 16.04 -17.45 19.85
C ASN A 45 14.89 -16.55 19.35
N PRO A 46 15.03 -15.21 19.37
CA PRO A 46 14.40 -14.43 18.32
C PRO A 46 15.12 -14.82 17.04
N ALA A 47 14.43 -15.50 16.11
CA ALA A 47 14.88 -15.86 14.77
C ALA A 47 16.19 -15.18 14.36
N LYS A 48 17.34 -15.76 14.74
CA LYS A 48 18.63 -15.31 14.25
C LYS A 48 18.65 -15.76 12.81
N LEU A 49 18.17 -14.87 11.94
CA LEU A 49 18.47 -14.93 10.52
C LEU A 49 19.96 -15.24 10.42
N PRO A 50 20.36 -16.31 9.71
CA PRO A 50 21.77 -16.66 9.59
C PRO A 50 22.57 -15.43 9.14
N PRO A 51 23.81 -15.24 9.64
CA PRO A 51 24.63 -14.08 9.27
C PRO A 51 24.67 -13.96 7.75
N THR A 52 24.16 -12.84 7.24
CA THR A 52 23.86 -12.58 5.83
C THR A 52 25.13 -12.29 4.99
N ASP A 53 26.24 -12.96 5.28
CA ASP A 53 27.48 -12.78 4.51
C ASP A 53 27.54 -13.66 3.25
N THR A 54 26.60 -14.60 3.09
CA THR A 54 26.51 -15.48 1.92
C THR A 54 25.16 -15.41 1.21
N LEU A 55 24.24 -14.57 1.67
CA LEU A 55 22.91 -14.44 1.08
C LEU A 55 22.82 -13.17 0.22
N GLN A 56 23.17 -13.28 -1.07
CA GLN A 56 22.78 -12.27 -2.05
C GLN A 56 21.27 -12.36 -2.28
N LEU A 57 20.52 -11.55 -1.53
CA LEU A 57 19.10 -11.36 -1.81
C LEU A 57 18.97 -10.70 -3.19
N PRO A 58 18.10 -11.21 -4.10
CA PRO A 58 17.82 -10.51 -5.34
C PRO A 58 17.22 -9.15 -5.01
N GLN A 59 17.79 -8.08 -5.58
CA GLN A 59 17.22 -6.75 -5.47
C GLN A 59 15.86 -6.76 -6.16
N SER A 60 14.80 -6.68 -5.37
CA SER A 60 13.47 -6.47 -5.92
C SER A 60 13.43 -5.09 -6.56
N LEU A 61 13.38 -5.05 -7.89
CA LEU A 61 12.96 -3.90 -8.70
C LEU A 61 11.45 -3.68 -8.58
N ALA A 62 10.85 -3.92 -7.41
CA ALA A 62 9.52 -3.41 -7.11
C ALA A 62 9.61 -1.89 -6.90
N GLU A 63 10.00 -1.18 -7.96
CA GLU A 63 9.51 0.15 -8.21
C GLU A 63 8.00 -0.01 -8.35
N LYS A 64 7.27 0.22 -7.27
CA LYS A 64 5.94 0.79 -7.45
C LYS A 64 6.21 2.14 -8.08
N THR A 65 6.32 2.15 -9.40
CA THR A 65 6.66 3.34 -10.16
C THR A 65 5.71 4.42 -9.70
N PRO A 66 6.22 5.62 -9.37
CA PRO A 66 5.34 6.71 -9.01
C PRO A 66 4.29 6.80 -10.12
N LYS A 67 3.00 6.82 -9.75
CA LYS A 67 1.89 6.98 -10.69
C LYS A 67 2.08 8.31 -11.42
N GLN A 68 2.87 8.30 -12.49
CA GLN A 68 3.06 9.45 -13.36
C GLN A 68 1.81 9.53 -14.22
N ASN A 69 0.78 10.17 -13.66
CA ASN A 69 -0.38 10.57 -14.43
C ASN A 69 0.09 11.52 -15.52
N LEU A 70 -0.26 11.24 -16.78
CA LEU A 70 0.10 12.12 -17.88
C LEU A 70 -0.66 13.45 -17.71
N VAL A 71 0.06 14.56 -17.67
CA VAL A 71 -0.57 15.89 -17.62
C VAL A 71 -0.49 16.53 -19.00
N VAL A 72 -1.65 16.82 -19.58
CA VAL A 72 -1.80 17.58 -20.83
C VAL A 72 -2.32 18.96 -20.48
N MET A 73 -1.54 19.99 -20.77
CA MET A 73 -1.90 21.38 -20.48
C MET A 73 -2.24 22.11 -21.78
N LEU A 74 -3.45 22.68 -21.85
CA LEU A 74 -3.88 23.58 -22.91
C LEU A 74 -3.82 25.01 -22.39
N THR A 75 -2.85 25.76 -22.89
CA THR A 75 -2.75 27.21 -22.67
C THR A 75 -3.50 27.96 -23.77
N LYS A 76 -3.51 29.30 -23.75
CA LYS A 76 -4.14 30.09 -24.82
C LYS A 76 -3.48 29.90 -26.20
N ALA A 77 -2.17 29.62 -26.21
CA ALA A 77 -1.38 29.56 -27.43
C ALA A 77 -0.92 28.14 -27.78
N ASP A 78 -0.63 27.30 -26.78
CA ASP A 78 0.09 26.04 -26.96
C ASP A 78 -0.55 24.87 -26.21
N VAL A 79 -0.39 23.67 -26.79
CA VAL A 79 -0.66 22.37 -26.17
C VAL A 79 0.66 21.77 -25.69
N LEU A 80 0.72 21.48 -24.40
CA LEU A 80 1.90 21.00 -23.69
C LEU A 80 1.63 19.61 -23.10
N VAL A 81 2.59 18.70 -23.21
CA VAL A 81 2.54 17.37 -22.59
C VAL A 81 3.72 17.25 -21.62
N GLN A 82 3.41 17.10 -20.33
CA GLN A 82 4.41 17.17 -19.24
C GLN A 82 5.37 18.37 -19.36
N GLY A 83 4.84 19.54 -19.74
CA GLY A 83 5.62 20.78 -19.89
C GLY A 83 6.37 20.94 -21.23
N MET A 84 6.37 19.94 -22.11
CA MET A 84 6.96 20.05 -23.45
C MET A 84 5.89 20.46 -24.48
N LYS A 85 6.21 21.42 -25.35
CA LYS A 85 5.30 21.91 -26.40
C LYS A 85 5.20 20.89 -27.52
N VAL A 86 3.96 20.52 -27.86
CA VAL A 86 3.66 19.51 -28.88
C VAL A 86 2.94 20.10 -30.10
N ALA A 87 2.12 21.12 -29.89
CA ALA A 87 1.44 21.84 -30.98
C ALA A 87 1.04 23.24 -30.53
N SER A 88 0.87 24.15 -31.49
CA SER A 88 0.17 25.42 -31.23
C SER A 88 -1.35 25.24 -31.38
N ILE A 89 -2.13 26.04 -30.67
CA ILE A 89 -3.60 26.01 -30.77
C ILE A 89 -4.08 26.48 -32.14
N ALA A 90 -3.35 27.40 -32.77
CA ALA A 90 -3.64 27.83 -34.14
C ALA A 90 -3.55 26.65 -35.12
N GLU A 91 -2.50 25.83 -35.03
CA GLU A 91 -2.35 24.62 -35.85
C GLU A 91 -3.46 23.60 -35.56
N VAL A 92 -3.77 23.35 -34.29
CA VAL A 92 -4.83 22.42 -33.88
C VAL A 92 -6.20 22.85 -34.41
N LEU A 93 -6.48 24.15 -34.44
CA LEU A 93 -7.75 24.68 -34.95
C LEU A 93 -7.83 24.69 -36.48
N ALA A 94 -6.70 24.95 -37.16
CA ALA A 94 -6.59 24.98 -38.63
C ALA A 94 -6.74 23.59 -39.26
N GLN A 95 -6.35 22.53 -38.53
CA GLN A 95 -6.44 21.16 -39.03
C GLN A 95 -7.90 20.73 -39.19
N GLU A 96 -8.28 20.08 -40.29
CA GLU A 96 -9.67 19.59 -40.46
C GLU A 96 -9.92 18.29 -39.70
N SER A 97 -8.88 17.46 -39.56
CA SER A 97 -8.95 16.20 -38.83
C SER A 97 -9.31 16.42 -37.35
N PRO A 98 -10.11 15.52 -36.76
CA PRO A 98 -10.35 15.50 -35.32
C PRO A 98 -9.12 15.06 -34.51
N LEU A 99 -8.14 14.43 -35.15
CA LEU A 99 -6.92 13.92 -34.52
C LEU A 99 -5.74 14.86 -34.74
N ILE A 100 -4.96 15.09 -33.69
CA ILE A 100 -3.75 15.92 -33.70
C ILE A 100 -2.54 14.97 -33.85
N PRO A 101 -1.86 14.94 -35.02
CA PRO A 101 -0.82 13.94 -35.28
C PRO A 101 0.37 14.04 -34.33
N THR A 102 0.84 15.25 -34.03
CA THR A 102 1.98 15.49 -33.14
C THR A 102 1.70 15.03 -31.71
N LEU A 103 0.46 15.22 -31.26
CA LEU A 103 0.00 14.72 -29.96
C LEU A 103 -0.08 13.20 -29.96
N ALA A 104 -0.63 12.58 -31.00
CA ALA A 104 -0.70 11.12 -31.11
C ALA A 104 0.70 10.47 -31.07
N THR A 105 1.68 11.03 -31.77
CA THR A 105 3.05 10.49 -31.74
C THR A 105 3.69 10.59 -30.36
N GLU A 106 3.48 11.70 -29.65
CA GLU A 106 4.02 11.89 -28.29
C GLU A 106 3.32 10.96 -27.29
N LEU A 107 2.00 10.76 -27.43
CA LEU A 107 1.23 9.83 -26.61
C LEU A 107 1.65 8.38 -26.82
N ALA A 108 1.90 7.96 -28.07
CA ALA A 108 2.38 6.63 -28.42
C ALA A 108 3.80 6.38 -27.89
N TYR A 109 4.68 7.38 -27.98
CA TYR A 109 6.04 7.29 -27.41
C TYR A 109 6.01 7.07 -25.89
N ARG A 110 5.08 7.72 -25.19
CA ARG A 110 4.93 7.62 -23.73
C ARG A 110 4.19 6.35 -23.32
N SER A 111 3.19 5.92 -24.07
CA SER A 111 2.45 4.69 -23.81
C SER A 111 3.33 3.44 -23.97
N ALA A 112 4.38 3.50 -24.79
CA ALA A 112 5.38 2.45 -24.90
C ALA A 112 6.24 2.29 -23.64
N LYS A 113 6.41 3.35 -22.84
CA LYS A 113 7.19 3.32 -21.59
C LYS A 113 6.37 2.96 -20.36
N ILE A 114 5.04 3.11 -20.44
CA ILE A 114 4.12 2.93 -19.32
C ILE A 114 3.15 1.80 -19.65
N ALA A 115 3.26 0.69 -18.92
CA ALA A 115 2.31 -0.41 -19.01
C ALA A 115 0.88 0.11 -18.68
N PRO A 116 -0.12 -0.21 -19.51
CA PRO A 116 -1.50 0.18 -19.23
C PRO A 116 -2.02 -0.55 -17.99
N GLU A 117 -2.89 0.11 -17.21
CA GLU A 117 -3.69 -0.60 -16.21
C GLU A 117 -4.77 -1.39 -16.96
N ILE A 118 -4.98 -2.65 -16.60
CA ILE A 118 -6.02 -3.47 -17.23
C ILE A 118 -7.29 -3.32 -16.39
N ASN A 119 -8.35 -2.84 -17.03
CA ASN A 119 -9.66 -2.71 -16.39
C ASN A 119 -10.29 -4.08 -16.10
N ALA A 120 -11.36 -4.08 -15.31
CA ALA A 120 -12.12 -5.31 -15.00
C ALA A 120 -12.61 -6.08 -16.24
N GLU A 121 -12.72 -5.39 -17.37
CA GLU A 121 -13.13 -5.92 -18.69
C GLU A 121 -11.95 -6.39 -19.56
N GLY A 122 -10.71 -6.34 -19.06
CA GLY A 122 -9.52 -6.74 -19.83
C GLY A 122 -9.00 -5.68 -20.80
N ILE A 123 -9.59 -4.48 -20.79
CA ILE A 123 -9.24 -3.37 -21.70
C ILE A 123 -8.08 -2.56 -21.08
N PRO A 124 -7.02 -2.24 -21.85
CA PRO A 124 -5.96 -1.35 -21.39
C PRO A 124 -6.50 0.08 -21.23
N GLU A 125 -6.42 0.62 -20.03
CA GLU A 125 -6.81 1.99 -19.71
C GLU A 125 -5.62 2.75 -19.13
N ARG A 126 -5.44 3.98 -19.61
CA ARG A 126 -4.47 4.92 -19.08
C ARG A 126 -5.17 6.17 -18.56
N GLU A 127 -4.67 6.66 -17.43
CA GLU A 127 -5.15 7.89 -16.82
C GLU A 127 -4.40 9.10 -17.41
N VAL A 128 -5.16 10.16 -17.70
CA VAL A 128 -4.63 11.46 -18.12
C VAL A 128 -5.34 12.58 -17.38
N THR A 129 -4.60 13.60 -16.96
CA THR A 129 -5.15 14.85 -16.44
C THR A 129 -5.05 15.96 -17.49
N ILE A 130 -6.18 16.55 -17.84
CA ILE A 130 -6.24 17.73 -18.71
C ILE A 130 -6.32 18.99 -17.84
N LEU A 131 -5.35 19.88 -18.00
CA LEU A 131 -5.34 21.24 -17.44
C LEU A 131 -5.63 22.22 -18.57
N ALA A 132 -6.81 22.80 -18.60
CA ALA A 132 -7.22 23.71 -19.66
C ALA A 132 -7.40 25.13 -19.14
N ASP A 133 -6.94 26.12 -19.91
CA ASP A 133 -7.28 27.52 -19.70
C ASP A 133 -8.81 27.71 -19.78
N LYS A 134 -9.33 28.61 -18.95
CA LYS A 134 -10.76 28.97 -18.91
C LYS A 134 -11.29 29.40 -20.27
N ASP A 135 -10.50 30.15 -21.02
CA ASP A 135 -10.94 30.81 -22.26
C ASP A 135 -10.71 29.92 -23.50
N ILE A 136 -10.40 28.64 -23.31
CA ILE A 136 -10.10 27.74 -24.42
C ILE A 136 -11.33 27.43 -25.27
N SER A 137 -11.15 27.39 -26.59
CA SER A 137 -12.22 26.95 -27.50
C SER A 137 -12.55 25.48 -27.28
N TYR A 138 -13.85 25.17 -27.14
CA TYR A 138 -14.35 23.79 -27.04
C TYR A 138 -13.91 22.92 -28.23
N LYS A 139 -13.73 23.52 -29.43
CA LYS A 139 -13.26 22.80 -30.61
C LYS A 139 -11.84 22.25 -30.42
N ALA A 140 -10.94 23.04 -29.83
CA ALA A 140 -9.57 22.61 -29.54
C ALA A 140 -9.57 21.51 -28.47
N LEU A 141 -10.34 21.71 -27.39
CA LEU A 141 -10.46 20.74 -26.31
C LEU A 141 -11.00 19.38 -26.80
N ARG A 142 -12.06 19.39 -27.63
CA ARG A 142 -12.66 18.18 -28.20
C ARG A 142 -11.67 17.38 -29.05
N LYS A 143 -10.82 18.06 -29.83
CA LYS A 143 -9.78 17.40 -30.64
C LYS A 143 -8.71 16.75 -29.77
N VAL A 144 -8.29 17.43 -28.71
CA VAL A 144 -7.36 16.85 -27.73
C VAL A 144 -7.96 15.61 -27.07
N MET A 145 -9.22 15.66 -26.64
CA MET A 145 -9.92 14.50 -26.08
C MET A 145 -10.04 13.33 -27.08
N ALA A 146 -10.40 13.62 -28.33
CA ALA A 146 -10.50 12.61 -29.38
C ALA A 146 -9.14 11.93 -29.63
N THR A 147 -8.06 12.72 -29.61
CA THR A 147 -6.70 12.20 -29.79
C THR A 147 -6.26 11.36 -28.59
N LEU A 148 -6.60 11.76 -27.37
CA LEU A 148 -6.32 10.98 -26.14
C LEU A 148 -7.06 9.65 -26.14
N SER A 149 -8.35 9.67 -26.43
CA SER A 149 -9.19 8.46 -26.48
C SER A 149 -8.75 7.47 -27.56
N ALA A 150 -8.18 7.96 -28.67
CA ALA A 150 -7.64 7.09 -29.73
C ALA A 150 -6.29 6.44 -29.37
N ASN A 151 -5.64 6.87 -28.29
CA ASN A 151 -4.32 6.38 -27.84
C ASN A 151 -4.41 5.69 -26.46
N ASP A 152 -5.53 5.03 -26.16
CA ASP A 152 -5.80 4.29 -24.92
C ASP A 152 -5.82 5.12 -23.62
N TYR A 153 -5.93 6.46 -23.72
CA TYR A 153 -6.15 7.32 -22.56
C TYR A 153 -7.65 7.57 -22.35
N SER A 154 -8.36 6.54 -21.90
CA SER A 154 -9.81 6.57 -21.67
C SER A 154 -10.21 7.24 -20.35
N LYS A 155 -9.33 7.21 -19.33
CA LYS A 155 -9.62 7.79 -18.02
C LYS A 155 -9.14 9.24 -17.94
N ILE A 156 -10.03 10.16 -18.25
CA ILE A 156 -9.74 11.60 -18.32
C ILE A 156 -10.17 12.31 -17.04
N SER A 157 -9.22 12.90 -16.34
CA SER A 157 -9.43 13.79 -15.19
C SER A 157 -9.25 15.25 -15.62
N PHE A 158 -10.08 16.16 -15.10
CA PHE A 158 -9.94 17.60 -15.37
C PHE A 158 -9.40 18.32 -14.14
N GLY A 159 -8.31 19.05 -14.30
CA GLY A 159 -7.86 19.99 -13.27
C GLY A 159 -8.49 21.35 -13.51
N VAL A 160 -9.33 21.77 -12.57
CA VAL A 160 -9.92 23.11 -12.54
C VAL A 160 -9.37 23.89 -11.34
N ILE A 161 -9.03 25.15 -11.56
CA ILE A 161 -8.74 26.06 -10.45
C ILE A 161 -10.09 26.49 -9.87
N LYS A 162 -10.38 26.06 -8.63
CA LYS A 162 -11.59 26.46 -7.91
C LYS A 162 -11.53 27.97 -7.64
N VAL A 163 -12.23 28.77 -8.43
CA VAL A 163 -12.46 30.18 -8.10
C VAL A 163 -13.37 30.17 -6.87
N GLY A 164 -12.82 30.58 -5.71
CA GLY A 164 -13.56 30.62 -4.46
C GLY A 164 -14.87 31.39 -4.65
N SER A 165 -15.97 30.75 -4.28
CA SER A 165 -17.27 31.39 -4.12
C SER A 165 -17.10 32.54 -3.13
N LYS A 166 -16.87 33.75 -3.65
CA LYS A 166 -17.12 34.98 -2.90
C LYS A 166 -18.63 35.10 -2.82
N LYS A 167 -19.17 34.68 -1.68
CA LYS A 167 -20.52 35.04 -1.24
C LYS A 167 -20.42 36.38 -0.49
#